data_AF-A0A1C0B6Y0-F1
#
_entry.id   AF-A0A1C0B6Y0-F1
#
_cell.length_a   1.000
_cell.length_b   1.000
_cell.length_c   1.000
_cell.angle_alpha   90.00
_cell.angle_beta   90.00
_cell.angle_gamma   90.00
#
_symmetry.space_group_name_H-M   'P 1'
#
loop_
_entity.id
_entity.type
_entity.pdbx_description
1 polymer ?
#
loop_
_entity_poly.entity_id
_entity_poly.type
_entity_poly.pdbx_seq_one_letter_code
_entity_poly.pdbx_strand_id
1 'polypeptide(L)'
;MENLKLETTFNLLAFASKDKSLTHSEFRILVYIANNNAFTIKQLQKDISISSINIICKNLKKLMNLNYVIKEKTNQRNKFNISPYNYYINTKKLYLHNNYNNTIDTTLNNANELYNYFFEKIPTNRKINKTDNFKAIDYIHYNLRISYKKIKEIIDFISKDEDLKLKYSRPTFLRKDIYKFLENVYLFFFI
;
A
#
# COMPACT_ATOMS: atom_id res chain seq x y z
N MET A 1 -23.54 -3.53 10.33
CA MET A 1 -22.35 -3.51 11.20
C MET A 1 -21.07 -4.00 10.51
N GLU A 2 -21.15 -4.82 9.44
CA GLU A 2 -19.96 -5.29 8.69
C GLU A 2 -19.27 -4.20 7.86
N ASN A 3 -20.03 -3.30 7.21
CA ASN A 3 -19.46 -2.23 6.38
C ASN A 3 -18.53 -1.28 7.14
N LEU A 4 -18.83 -0.99 8.41
CA LEU A 4 -18.04 -0.10 9.27
C LEU A 4 -16.65 -0.69 9.63
N LYS A 5 -16.57 -2.02 9.76
CA LYS A 5 -15.32 -2.74 10.04
C LYS A 5 -14.41 -2.80 8.82
N LEU A 6 -15.01 -2.95 7.63
CA LEU A 6 -14.29 -2.98 6.37
C LEU A 6 -13.63 -1.63 6.08
N GLU A 7 -14.39 -0.53 6.22
CA GLU A 7 -13.88 0.84 6.06
C GLU A 7 -12.72 1.16 7.03
N THR A 8 -12.87 0.77 8.30
CA THR A 8 -11.81 0.95 9.31
C THR A 8 -10.54 0.17 8.94
N THR A 9 -10.68 -1.03 8.37
CA THR A 9 -9.55 -1.85 7.92
C THR A 9 -8.86 -1.24 6.70
N PHE A 10 -9.62 -0.70 5.73
CA PHE A 10 -9.07 0.03 4.58
C PHE A 10 -8.31 1.28 5.01
N ASN A 11 -8.84 2.05 5.96
CA ASN A 11 -8.17 3.23 6.50
C ASN A 11 -6.86 2.87 7.22
N LEU A 12 -6.84 1.74 7.95
CA LEU A 12 -5.61 1.22 8.56
C LEU A 12 -4.58 0.78 7.53
N LEU A 13 -5.00 0.12 6.44
CA LEU A 13 -4.13 -0.26 5.33
C LEU A 13 -3.50 0.96 4.65
N ALA A 14 -4.33 1.96 4.33
CA ALA A 14 -3.87 3.22 3.73
C ALA A 14 -2.84 3.92 4.64
N PHE A 15 -3.08 3.93 5.95
CA PHE A 15 -2.13 4.46 6.93
C PHE A 15 -0.82 3.66 6.99
N ALA A 16 -0.90 2.33 7.09
CA ALA A 16 0.28 1.46 7.15
C ALA A 16 1.13 1.52 5.88
N SER A 17 0.51 1.80 4.72
CA SER A 17 1.24 1.99 3.47
C SER A 17 2.15 3.23 3.47
N LYS A 18 1.80 4.24 4.27
CA LYS A 18 2.53 5.51 4.38
C LYS A 18 3.58 5.50 5.49
N ASP A 19 3.31 4.80 6.60
CA ASP A 19 4.22 4.74 7.75
C ASP A 19 5.21 3.57 7.63
N LYS A 20 6.39 3.85 7.04
CA LYS A 20 7.48 2.87 6.91
C LYS A 20 8.06 2.38 8.25
N SER A 21 7.73 3.02 9.38
CA SER A 21 8.19 2.61 10.72
C SER A 21 7.33 1.51 11.35
N LEU A 22 6.18 1.22 10.74
CA LEU A 22 5.24 0.20 11.20
C LEU A 22 5.67 -1.19 10.70
N THR A 23 5.95 -2.09 11.63
CA THR A 23 6.28 -3.47 11.28
C THR A 23 5.02 -4.29 10.97
N HIS A 24 5.20 -5.42 10.27
CA HIS A 24 4.08 -6.32 9.96
C HIS A 24 3.33 -6.79 11.23
N SER A 25 4.06 -7.12 12.30
CA SER A 25 3.46 -7.53 13.58
C SER A 25 2.67 -6.41 14.24
N GLU A 26 3.17 -5.17 14.18
CA GLU A 26 2.47 -3.99 14.69
C GLU A 26 1.18 -3.73 13.91
N PHE A 27 1.22 -3.86 12.58
CA PHE A 27 0.05 -3.71 11.73
C PHE A 27 -1.04 -4.76 12.06
N ARG A 28 -0.66 -6.03 12.21
CA ARG A 28 -1.60 -7.10 12.58
C ARG A 28 -2.27 -6.83 13.92
N ILE A 29 -1.56 -6.26 14.89
CA ILE A 29 -2.12 -5.84 16.19
C ILE A 29 -3.13 -4.71 15.99
N LEU A 30 -2.84 -3.70 15.16
CA LEU A 30 -3.78 -2.60 14.87
C LEU A 30 -5.08 -3.11 14.22
N VAL A 31 -4.97 -3.98 13.21
CA VAL A 31 -6.14 -4.59 12.54
C VAL A 31 -6.96 -5.41 13.52
N TYR A 32 -6.31 -6.16 14.41
CA TYR A 32 -7.01 -6.94 15.41
C TYR A 32 -7.79 -6.05 16.39
N ILE A 33 -7.17 -4.98 16.91
CA ILE A 33 -7.82 -4.03 17.81
C ILE A 33 -9.04 -3.38 17.13
N ALA A 34 -8.93 -3.00 15.85
CA ALA A 34 -10.04 -2.39 15.13
C ALA A 34 -11.26 -3.31 14.95
N ASN A 35 -11.03 -4.62 14.85
CA ASN A 35 -12.08 -5.58 14.56
C ASN A 35 -12.71 -6.21 15.81
N ASN A 36 -12.07 -6.08 16.97
CA ASN A 36 -12.46 -6.69 18.23
C ASN A 36 -12.69 -5.64 19.32
N ASN A 37 -13.93 -5.52 19.79
CA ASN A 37 -14.30 -4.50 20.78
C ASN A 37 -13.74 -4.79 22.19
N ALA A 38 -13.53 -6.07 22.52
CA ALA A 38 -12.97 -6.50 23.79
C ALA A 38 -12.21 -7.82 23.60
N PHE A 39 -11.01 -7.93 24.16
CA PHE A 39 -10.19 -9.12 24.07
C PHE A 39 -9.15 -9.15 25.20
N THR A 40 -8.59 -10.32 25.47
CA THR A 40 -7.42 -10.45 26.35
C THR A 40 -6.13 -10.48 25.53
N ILE A 41 -5.01 -10.04 26.10
CA ILE A 41 -3.71 -10.11 25.40
C ILE A 41 -3.36 -11.54 24.98
N LYS A 42 -3.76 -12.54 25.77
CA LYS A 42 -3.58 -13.95 25.45
C LYS A 42 -4.42 -14.36 24.24
N GLN A 43 -5.64 -13.83 24.11
CA GLN A 43 -6.49 -14.07 22.96
C GLN A 43 -5.96 -13.41 21.70
N LEU A 44 -5.55 -12.12 21.79
CA LEU A 44 -4.82 -11.44 20.72
C LEU A 44 -3.61 -12.27 20.26
N GLN A 45 -2.73 -12.69 21.18
CA GLN A 45 -1.55 -13.50 20.86
C GLN A 45 -1.92 -14.76 20.06
N LYS A 46 -2.94 -15.50 20.50
CA LYS A 46 -3.41 -16.73 19.86
C LYS A 46 -3.93 -16.46 18.46
N ASP A 47 -4.82 -15.48 18.33
CA ASP A 47 -5.57 -15.21 17.10
C ASP A 47 -4.67 -14.64 15.99
N ILE A 48 -3.64 -13.85 16.33
CA ILE A 48 -2.63 -13.40 15.36
C ILE A 48 -1.35 -14.25 15.36
N SER A 49 -1.36 -15.41 16.03
CA SER A 49 -0.28 -16.41 16.00
C SER A 49 1.11 -15.83 16.29
N ILE A 50 1.23 -14.94 17.29
CA ILE A 50 2.53 -14.40 17.71
C ILE A 50 3.11 -15.28 18.82
N SER A 51 4.39 -15.63 18.70
CA SER A 51 5.06 -16.62 19.54
C SER A 51 5.11 -16.26 21.03
N SER A 52 5.09 -14.97 21.38
CA SER A 52 5.25 -14.51 22.77
C SER A 52 4.37 -13.31 23.12
N ILE A 53 3.75 -13.37 24.31
CA ILE A 53 3.06 -12.23 24.93
C ILE A 53 4.00 -11.03 25.08
N ASN A 54 5.29 -11.24 25.34
CA ASN A 54 6.25 -10.14 25.50
C ASN A 54 6.39 -9.32 24.21
N ILE A 55 6.31 -9.97 23.04
CA ILE A 55 6.33 -9.29 21.74
C ILE A 55 5.07 -8.44 21.58
N ILE A 56 3.90 -8.98 21.93
CA ILE A 56 2.64 -8.24 21.93
C ILE A 56 2.73 -7.01 22.82
N CYS A 57 3.17 -7.16 24.07
CA CYS A 57 3.31 -6.06 25.03
C CYS A 57 4.29 -4.99 24.55
N LYS A 58 5.44 -5.39 23.98
CA LYS A 58 6.43 -4.46 23.40
C LYS A 58 5.82 -3.64 22.25
N ASN A 59 5.14 -4.32 21.32
CA ASN A 59 4.52 -3.66 20.17
C ASN A 59 3.36 -2.76 20.61
N LEU A 60 2.50 -3.20 21.52
CA LEU A 60 1.45 -2.35 22.09
C LEU A 60 2.02 -1.12 22.77
N LYS A 61 3.11 -1.25 23.55
CA LYS A 61 3.79 -0.11 24.17
C LYS A 61 4.29 0.88 23.12
N LYS A 62 4.92 0.39 22.05
CA LYS A 62 5.35 1.24 20.92
C LYS A 62 4.15 1.93 20.26
N LEU A 63 3.09 1.20 19.93
CA LEU A 63 1.88 1.73 19.28
C LEU A 63 1.16 2.77 20.16
N MET A 64 1.15 2.59 21.47
CA MET A 64 0.64 3.58 22.43
C MET A 64 1.54 4.82 22.49
N ASN A 65 2.86 4.67 22.54
CA ASN A 65 3.80 5.80 22.51
C ASN A 65 3.69 6.60 21.21
N LEU A 66 3.42 5.92 20.09
CA LEU A 66 3.12 6.53 18.80
C LEU A 66 1.69 7.06 18.71
N ASN A 67 0.90 7.02 19.79
CA ASN A 67 -0.49 7.48 19.83
C ASN A 67 -1.41 6.82 18.78
N TYR A 68 -1.08 5.62 18.30
CA TYR A 68 -1.94 4.85 17.39
C TYR A 68 -2.98 4.02 18.13
N VAL A 69 -2.66 3.61 19.36
CA VAL A 69 -3.55 2.83 20.24
C VAL A 69 -3.80 3.61 21.52
N ILE A 70 -5.06 3.73 21.92
CA ILE A 70 -5.49 4.24 23.22
C ILE A 70 -5.79 3.05 24.12
N LYS A 71 -5.31 3.10 25.35
CA LYS A 71 -5.57 2.08 26.37
C LYS A 71 -6.38 2.70 27.49
N GLU A 72 -7.60 2.21 27.70
CA GLU A 72 -8.49 2.68 28.75
C GLU A 72 -8.70 1.61 29.81
N LYS A 73 -8.73 2.02 31.08
CA LYS A 73 -9.08 1.13 32.18
C LYS A 73 -10.57 0.88 32.15
N THR A 74 -10.98 -0.38 32.30
CA THR A 74 -12.39 -0.69 32.51
C THR A 74 -12.75 -0.45 33.97
N ASN A 75 -13.95 0.06 34.23
CA ASN A 75 -14.47 0.24 35.60
C ASN A 75 -14.81 -1.09 36.29
N GLN A 76 -14.86 -2.19 35.54
CA GLN A 76 -15.02 -3.53 36.07
C GLN A 76 -13.69 -4.03 36.65
N ARG A 77 -13.73 -4.77 37.76
CA ARG A 77 -12.57 -5.46 38.32
C ARG A 77 -12.74 -6.96 38.11
N ASN A 78 -11.67 -7.65 37.73
CA ASN A 78 -11.71 -9.10 37.59
C ASN A 78 -11.70 -9.81 38.96
N LYS A 79 -11.80 -11.14 38.96
CA LYS A 79 -11.74 -12.00 40.16
C LYS A 79 -10.47 -11.84 41.03
N PHE A 80 -9.44 -11.17 40.52
CA PHE A 80 -8.19 -10.86 41.22
C PHE A 80 -8.10 -9.37 41.62
N ASN A 81 -9.22 -8.64 41.57
CA ASN A 81 -9.31 -7.20 41.86
C ASN A 81 -8.45 -6.32 40.92
N ILE A 82 -8.08 -6.82 39.75
CA ILE A 82 -7.34 -6.08 38.72
C ILE A 82 -8.33 -5.61 37.65
N SER A 83 -8.36 -4.30 37.37
CA SER A 83 -9.14 -3.76 36.25
C SER A 83 -8.52 -4.20 34.91
N PRO A 84 -9.26 -4.90 34.04
CA PRO A 84 -8.82 -5.09 32.67
C PRO A 84 -8.74 -3.76 31.92
N TYR A 85 -8.17 -3.84 30.71
CA TYR A 85 -8.01 -2.69 29.83
C TYR A 85 -8.70 -2.98 28.51
N ASN A 86 -9.34 -1.94 27.97
CA ASN A 86 -9.78 -1.92 26.59
C ASN A 86 -8.75 -1.18 25.75
N TYR A 87 -8.61 -1.64 24.51
CA TYR A 87 -7.71 -1.05 23.53
C TYR A 87 -8.54 -0.51 22.38
N TYR A 88 -8.25 0.72 21.97
CA TYR A 88 -8.94 1.39 20.88
C TYR A 88 -7.93 1.95 19.89
N ILE A 89 -8.34 2.01 18.62
CA ILE A 89 -7.56 2.71 17.60
C ILE A 89 -7.80 4.21 17.73
N ASN A 90 -6.73 4.99 17.76
CA ASN A 90 -6.81 6.44 17.73
C ASN A 90 -7.08 6.94 16.30
N THR A 91 -8.34 7.03 15.93
CA THR A 91 -8.77 7.47 14.60
C THR A 91 -8.33 8.89 14.28
N LYS A 92 -8.19 9.80 15.26
CA LYS A 92 -7.75 11.19 15.02
C LYS A 92 -6.35 11.26 14.41
N LYS A 93 -5.43 10.37 14.80
CA LYS A 93 -4.08 10.31 14.24
C LYS A 93 -4.03 9.60 12.88
N LEU A 94 -4.93 8.65 12.65
CA LEU A 94 -5.16 8.06 11.31
C LEU A 94 -5.57 9.15 10.30
N TYR A 95 -6.45 10.06 10.70
CA TYR A 95 -6.89 11.18 9.85
C TYR A 95 -5.83 12.28 9.68
N LEU A 96 -4.95 12.52 10.66
CA LEU A 96 -3.87 13.51 10.53
C LEU A 96 -2.88 13.18 9.38
N HIS A 97 -2.67 11.89 9.06
CA HIS A 97 -1.92 11.49 7.87
C HIS A 97 -2.75 11.48 6.57
N ASN A 98 -4.08 11.55 6.67
CA ASN A 98 -4.97 11.73 5.52
C ASN A 98 -5.20 13.22 5.17
N ASN A 99 -5.08 14.12 6.15
CA ASN A 99 -5.28 15.57 5.96
C ASN A 99 -4.10 16.32 5.30
N TYR A 100 -2.94 15.68 5.16
CA TYR A 100 -1.91 16.17 4.24
C TYR A 100 -2.33 15.86 2.81
N ASN A 101 -3.25 16.63 2.20
CA ASN A 101 -3.65 16.58 0.77
C ASN A 101 -3.35 15.25 0.07
N ASN A 102 -3.83 14.16 0.67
CA ASN A 102 -3.46 12.83 0.27
C ASN A 102 -4.70 12.28 -0.39
N THR A 103 -4.73 12.43 -1.71
CA THR A 103 -5.26 11.38 -2.57
C THR A 103 -5.01 10.04 -1.89
N ILE A 104 -6.09 9.27 -1.63
CA ILE A 104 -6.02 7.80 -1.56
C ILE A 104 -4.93 7.41 -2.54
N ASP A 105 -3.96 6.60 -2.13
CA ASP A 105 -2.78 6.30 -2.95
C ASP A 105 -3.24 5.68 -4.28
N THR A 106 -3.58 6.56 -5.23
CA THR A 106 -4.06 6.25 -6.56
C THR A 106 -2.93 5.60 -7.33
N THR A 107 -1.71 5.63 -6.80
CA THR A 107 -0.53 4.95 -7.26
C THR A 107 -0.79 3.46 -7.57
N LEU A 108 -1.30 2.65 -6.65
CA LEU A 108 -1.58 1.22 -6.98
C LEU A 108 -2.59 1.07 -8.12
N ASN A 109 -3.57 1.99 -8.21
CA ASN A 109 -4.48 2.06 -9.35
C ASN A 109 -3.73 2.52 -10.61
N ASN A 110 -2.84 3.50 -10.52
CA ASN A 110 -2.06 4.06 -11.62
C ASN A 110 -1.13 3.03 -12.26
N ALA A 111 -0.52 2.13 -11.49
CA ALA A 111 0.33 1.07 -12.04
C ALA A 111 -0.50 -0.02 -12.75
N ASN A 112 -1.65 -0.40 -12.18
CA ASN A 112 -2.58 -1.32 -12.84
C ASN A 112 -3.17 -0.69 -14.11
N GLU A 113 -3.54 0.59 -14.06
CA GLU A 113 -4.02 1.34 -15.20
C GLU A 113 -2.94 1.47 -16.28
N LEU A 114 -1.69 1.80 -15.92
CA LEU A 114 -0.58 1.84 -16.88
C LEU A 114 -0.29 0.48 -17.48
N TYR A 115 -0.38 -0.59 -16.69
CA TYR A 115 -0.21 -1.95 -17.18
C TYR A 115 -1.29 -2.32 -18.19
N ASN A 116 -2.55 -2.03 -17.89
CA ASN A 116 -3.67 -2.28 -18.81
C ASN A 116 -3.55 -1.40 -20.06
N TYR A 117 -3.26 -0.10 -19.89
CA TYR A 117 -3.07 0.86 -20.97
C TYR A 117 -1.95 0.46 -21.92
N PHE A 118 -0.84 -0.07 -21.38
CA PHE A 118 0.26 -0.57 -22.18
C PHE A 118 -0.21 -1.66 -23.16
N PHE A 119 -0.96 -2.65 -22.68
CA PHE A 119 -1.42 -3.74 -23.53
C PHE A 119 -2.64 -3.40 -24.39
N GLU A 120 -3.38 -2.35 -24.03
CA GLU A 120 -4.38 -1.74 -24.92
C GLU A 120 -3.71 -1.10 -26.14
N LYS A 121 -2.60 -0.38 -25.95
CA LYS A 121 -1.87 0.33 -27.02
C LYS A 121 -0.89 -0.54 -27.79
N ILE A 122 -0.27 -1.50 -27.11
CA ILE A 122 0.75 -2.41 -27.67
C ILE A 122 0.29 -3.85 -27.37
N PRO A 123 -0.74 -4.33 -28.08
CA PRO A 123 -1.26 -5.67 -27.87
C PRO A 123 -0.19 -6.71 -28.24
N THR A 124 -0.17 -7.82 -27.51
CA THR A 124 0.74 -8.93 -27.81
C THR A 124 0.02 -10.27 -27.72
N ASN A 125 0.24 -11.11 -28.73
CA ASN A 125 -0.32 -12.45 -28.80
C ASN A 125 0.54 -13.48 -28.06
N ARG A 126 1.67 -13.06 -27.47
CA ARG A 126 2.61 -13.94 -26.78
C ARG A 126 2.21 -14.08 -25.32
N LYS A 127 2.38 -15.28 -24.74
CA LYS A 127 2.21 -15.50 -23.30
C LYS A 127 3.10 -14.54 -22.49
N ILE A 128 2.51 -13.89 -21.51
CA ILE A 128 3.16 -12.87 -20.67
C ILE A 128 3.16 -13.34 -19.22
N ASN A 129 4.31 -13.24 -18.54
CA ASN A 129 4.33 -13.32 -17.08
C ASN A 129 3.78 -12.01 -16.51
N LYS A 130 2.53 -12.04 -16.01
CA LYS A 130 1.86 -10.86 -15.45
C LYS A 130 2.67 -10.21 -14.34
N THR A 131 3.19 -11.01 -13.41
CA THR A 131 3.94 -10.52 -12.25
C THR A 131 5.18 -9.72 -12.65
N ASP A 132 5.98 -10.24 -13.58
CA ASP A 132 7.23 -9.58 -13.99
C ASP A 132 6.97 -8.28 -14.77
N ASN A 133 5.94 -8.28 -15.61
CA ASN A 133 5.60 -7.11 -16.42
C ASN A 133 4.88 -6.03 -15.61
N PHE A 134 4.08 -6.43 -14.62
CA PHE A 134 3.52 -5.50 -13.65
C PHE A 134 4.62 -4.84 -12.81
N LYS A 135 5.55 -5.64 -12.25
CA LYS A 135 6.74 -5.13 -11.54
C LYS A 135 7.57 -4.17 -12.38
N ALA A 136 7.62 -4.36 -13.70
CA ALA A 136 8.33 -3.46 -14.60
C ALA A 136 7.66 -2.09 -14.72
N ILE A 137 6.33 -2.03 -14.86
CA ILE A 137 5.55 -0.78 -14.86
C ILE A 137 5.69 -0.08 -13.50
N ASP A 138 5.53 -0.84 -12.43
CA ASP A 138 5.66 -0.36 -11.05
C ASP A 138 7.04 0.29 -10.83
N TYR A 139 8.11 -0.38 -11.28
CA TYR A 139 9.47 0.15 -11.20
C TYR A 139 9.65 1.46 -11.98
N ILE A 140 9.15 1.54 -13.22
CA ILE A 140 9.24 2.76 -14.05
C ILE A 140 8.55 3.93 -13.34
N HIS A 141 7.36 3.70 -12.80
CA HIS A 141 6.58 4.77 -12.18
C HIS A 141 7.14 5.18 -10.81
N TYR A 142 7.48 4.22 -9.95
CA TYR A 142 7.85 4.51 -8.56
C TYR A 142 9.34 4.63 -8.32
N ASN A 143 10.12 3.65 -8.80
CA ASN A 143 11.55 3.63 -8.54
C ASN A 143 12.26 4.71 -9.37
N LEU A 144 11.85 4.87 -10.63
CA LEU A 144 12.42 5.90 -11.50
C LEU A 144 11.70 7.25 -11.38
N ARG A 145 10.60 7.32 -10.62
CA ARG A 145 9.80 8.54 -10.38
C ARG A 145 9.33 9.23 -11.67
N ILE A 146 9.06 8.46 -12.72
CA ILE A 146 8.54 9.00 -13.98
C ILE A 146 7.03 9.18 -13.83
N SER A 147 6.52 10.35 -14.21
CA SER A 147 5.10 10.67 -14.03
C SER A 147 4.21 9.79 -14.90
N TYR A 148 3.01 9.47 -14.41
CA TYR A 148 2.02 8.67 -15.14
C TYR A 148 1.75 9.22 -16.55
N LYS A 149 1.54 10.54 -16.66
CA LYS A 149 1.34 11.23 -17.94
C LYS A 149 2.51 10.98 -18.89
N LYS A 150 3.75 11.09 -18.40
CA LYS A 150 4.94 10.90 -19.23
C LYS A 150 5.08 9.45 -19.71
N ILE A 151 4.75 8.48 -18.86
CA ILE A 151 4.74 7.07 -19.25
C ILE A 151 3.71 6.83 -20.36
N LYS A 152 2.50 7.41 -20.26
CA LYS A 152 1.49 7.32 -21.33
C LYS A 152 1.97 7.94 -22.64
N GLU A 153 2.59 9.12 -22.60
CA GLU A 153 3.17 9.76 -23.79
C GLU A 153 4.20 8.84 -24.49
N ILE A 154 5.04 8.16 -23.72
CA ILE A 154 6.03 7.20 -24.24
C ILE A 154 5.34 5.99 -24.87
N ILE A 155 4.33 5.43 -24.19
CA ILE A 155 3.55 4.30 -24.72
C ILE A 155 2.84 4.69 -26.02
N ASP A 156 2.24 5.89 -26.06
CA ASP A 156 1.54 6.41 -27.24
C ASP A 156 2.52 6.61 -28.40
N PHE A 157 3.71 7.14 -28.15
CA PHE A 157 4.76 7.25 -29.16
C PHE A 157 5.16 5.89 -29.73
N ILE A 158 5.46 4.92 -28.85
CA ILE A 158 5.82 3.56 -29.28
C ILE A 158 4.69 2.93 -30.10
N SER A 159 3.42 3.14 -29.70
CA SER A 159 2.27 2.53 -30.37
C SER A 159 2.07 2.95 -31.83
N LYS A 160 2.64 4.10 -32.23
CA LYS A 160 2.54 4.64 -33.59
C LYS A 160 3.50 3.97 -34.59
N ASP A 161 4.50 3.22 -34.11
CA ASP A 161 5.56 2.64 -34.93
C ASP A 161 5.62 1.11 -34.73
N GLU A 162 5.52 0.35 -35.82
CA GLU A 162 5.48 -1.13 -35.76
C GLU A 162 6.79 -1.75 -35.26
N ASP A 163 7.94 -1.18 -35.62
CA ASP A 163 9.24 -1.68 -35.20
C ASP A 163 9.46 -1.44 -33.69
N LEU A 164 9.04 -0.27 -33.21
CA LEU A 164 9.06 0.05 -31.78
C LEU A 164 8.07 -0.83 -31.00
N LYS A 165 6.86 -1.09 -31.52
CA LYS A 165 5.91 -2.02 -30.89
C LYS A 165 6.47 -3.42 -30.77
N LEU A 166 7.15 -3.92 -31.80
CA LEU A 166 7.80 -5.23 -31.76
C LEU A 166 8.91 -5.28 -30.70
N LYS A 167 9.79 -4.28 -30.71
CA LYS A 167 10.92 -4.16 -29.78
C LYS A 167 10.47 -4.00 -28.33
N TYR A 168 9.45 -3.19 -28.10
CA TYR A 168 8.89 -2.87 -26.79
C TYR A 168 7.52 -3.52 -26.61
N SER A 169 7.35 -4.75 -27.07
CA SER A 169 6.08 -5.51 -26.95
C SER A 169 5.69 -5.88 -25.51
N ARG A 170 6.55 -5.56 -24.53
CA ARG A 170 6.38 -5.90 -23.12
C ARG A 170 6.96 -4.81 -22.21
N PRO A 171 6.33 -4.50 -21.07
CA PRO A 171 6.85 -3.53 -20.11
C PRO A 171 8.28 -3.79 -19.63
N THR A 172 8.67 -5.07 -19.50
CA THR A 172 10.05 -5.43 -19.11
C THR A 172 11.11 -4.98 -20.12
N PHE A 173 10.78 -4.92 -21.42
CA PHE A 173 11.66 -4.40 -22.46
C PHE A 173 11.70 -2.88 -22.44
N LEU A 174 10.53 -2.24 -22.33
CA LEU A 174 10.44 -0.78 -22.18
C LEU A 174 11.26 -0.29 -20.98
N ARG A 175 11.16 -0.97 -19.83
CA ARG A 175 11.91 -0.62 -18.61
C ARG A 175 13.41 -0.51 -18.83
N LYS A 176 14.01 -1.40 -19.65
CA LYS A 176 15.46 -1.40 -19.88
C LYS A 176 15.94 -0.16 -20.62
N ASP A 177 15.09 0.40 -21.46
CA ASP A 177 15.43 1.49 -22.39
C ASP A 177 14.69 2.80 -22.10
N ILE A 178 13.92 2.87 -21.00
CA ILE A 178 13.00 3.98 -20.73
C ILE A 178 13.68 5.35 -20.75
N TYR A 179 14.93 5.44 -20.28
CA TYR A 179 15.70 6.69 -20.26
C TYR A 179 15.99 7.24 -21.66
N LYS A 180 16.09 6.39 -22.69
CA LYS A 180 16.29 6.85 -24.09
C LYS A 180 15.12 7.72 -24.56
N PHE A 181 13.92 7.46 -24.06
CA PHE A 181 12.73 8.26 -24.38
C PHE A 181 12.63 9.54 -23.56
N LEU A 182 13.36 9.61 -22.43
CA LEU A 182 13.43 10.80 -21.58
C LEU A 182 14.50 11.78 -22.05
N GLU A 183 15.61 11.27 -22.60
CA GLU A 183 16.69 12.10 -23.16
C GLU A 183 16.30 12.74 -24.50
N ASN A 184 15.43 12.09 -25.28
CA ASN A 184 14.97 12.59 -26.59
C ASN A 184 13.82 13.62 -26.51
N VAL A 185 13.45 14.13 -25.34
CA VAL A 185 12.30 15.04 -25.15
C VAL A 185 12.43 16.36 -25.95
N TYR A 186 13.62 16.74 -26.42
CA TYR A 186 13.80 17.90 -27.30
C TYR A 186 13.31 17.70 -28.75
N LEU A 187 13.06 16.46 -29.21
CA LEU A 187 12.55 16.19 -30.56
C LEU A 187 11.02 16.02 -30.61
N PHE A 188 10.35 15.85 -29.46
CA PHE A 188 8.90 15.61 -29.40
C PHE A 188 8.04 16.86 -29.61
N PHE A 189 8.65 18.05 -29.70
CA PHE A 189 7.94 19.32 -29.89
C PHE A 189 8.08 19.93 -31.31
N PHE A 190 8.73 19.23 -32.25
CA PHE A 190 9.02 19.77 -33.60
C PHE A 190 8.51 18.92 -34.78
N ILE A 191 7.49 18.08 -34.58
CA ILE A 191 6.67 17.51 -35.67
C ILE A 191 5.21 17.80 -35.34
#